data_AF-A0A1P8AV61-F1
#
_entry.id   AF-A0A1P8AV61-F1
#
_cell.length_a   1.000
_cell.length_b   1.000
_cell.length_c   1.000
_cell.angle_alpha   90.00
_cell.angle_beta   90.00
_cell.angle_gamma   90.00
#
_symmetry.space_group_name_H-M   'P 1'
#
loop_
_entity.id
_entity.type
_entity.pdbx_description
1 polymer ?
#
loop_
_entity_poly.entity_id
_entity_poly.type
_entity_poly.pdbx_seq_one_letter_code
_entity_poly.pdbx_strand_id
1 'polypeptide(L)'
;MNQTRKIDQLQQAYFKCAYECFDRNRKQEEIANCVEHCSVPVVNAQQHFEGEMSQFQERMNRSLMVCQDKFEAAKLHKNRGDAAKAMESCVNTSIEDSLDTLPHIVQRMKTSFSIAD
;
A
#
# COMPACT_ATOMS: atom_id res chain seq x y z
N MET A 1 -3.05 1.78 -13.24
CA MET A 1 -3.58 3.00 -13.92
C MET A 1 -4.76 3.64 -13.20
N ASN A 2 -5.72 2.90 -12.63
CA ASN A 2 -6.88 3.52 -11.96
C ASN A 2 -6.59 4.13 -10.57
N GLN A 3 -5.62 3.58 -9.83
CA GLN A 3 -5.25 4.08 -8.49
C GLN A 3 -4.62 5.49 -8.55
N THR A 4 -3.59 5.66 -9.40
CA THR A 4 -2.89 6.93 -9.60
C THR A 4 -3.84 8.05 -10.01
N ARG A 5 -4.74 7.75 -10.96
CA ARG A 5 -5.75 8.70 -11.46
C ARG A 5 -6.68 9.22 -10.36
N LYS A 6 -6.95 8.43 -9.31
CA LYS A 6 -7.81 8.86 -8.20
C LYS A 6 -7.10 9.70 -7.18
N ILE A 7 -5.80 9.47 -6.96
CA ILE A 7 -4.97 10.39 -6.20
C ILE A 7 -4.96 11.77 -6.89
N ASP A 8 -4.84 11.81 -8.22
CA ASP A 8 -4.92 13.06 -8.98
C ASP A 8 -6.27 13.76 -8.82
N GLN A 9 -7.38 13.00 -8.77
CA GLN A 9 -8.72 13.56 -8.52
C GLN A 9 -8.85 14.13 -7.10
N LEU A 10 -8.32 13.44 -6.08
CA LEU A 10 -8.29 13.94 -4.71
C LEU A 10 -7.44 15.21 -4.60
N GLN A 11 -6.28 15.25 -5.27
CA GLN A 11 -5.45 16.46 -5.34
C GLN A 11 -6.18 17.61 -6.02
N GLN A 12 -6.89 17.36 -7.13
CA GLN A 12 -7.68 18.38 -7.79
C GLN A 12 -8.80 18.93 -6.88
N ALA A 13 -9.49 18.05 -6.15
CA ALA A 13 -10.52 18.43 -5.19
C ALA A 13 -9.94 19.26 -4.04
N TYR A 14 -8.78 18.86 -3.52
CA TYR A 14 -8.02 19.62 -2.53
C TYR A 14 -7.73 21.05 -3.01
N PHE A 15 -7.16 21.22 -4.21
CA PHE A 15 -6.83 22.55 -4.73
C PHE A 15 -8.06 23.43 -4.93
N LYS A 16 -9.18 22.86 -5.38
CA LYS A 16 -10.47 23.59 -5.50
C LYS A 16 -10.99 24.05 -4.14
N CYS A 17 -11.02 23.14 -3.17
CA CYS A 17 -11.43 23.43 -1.80
C CYS A 17 -10.54 24.50 -1.15
N ALA A 18 -9.22 24.34 -1.28
CA ALA A 18 -8.26 25.30 -0.73
C ALA A 18 -8.41 26.69 -1.36
N TYR A 19 -8.68 26.77 -2.66
CA TYR A 19 -8.96 28.04 -3.34
C TYR A 19 -10.18 28.75 -2.74
N GLU A 20 -11.25 28.01 -2.43
CA GLU A 20 -12.47 28.55 -1.81
C GLU A 20 -12.26 29.02 -0.36
N CYS A 21 -11.21 28.54 0.33
CA CYS A 21 -10.86 28.98 1.67
C CYS A 21 -10.30 30.42 1.73
N PHE A 22 -9.77 30.95 0.64
CA PHE A 22 -9.16 32.28 0.60
C PHE A 22 -10.20 33.40 0.44
N ASP A 23 -10.88 33.71 1.55
CA ASP A 23 -11.82 34.83 1.68
C ASP A 23 -11.16 36.02 2.39
N ARG A 24 -11.31 37.22 1.82
CA ARG A 24 -10.75 38.48 2.36
C ARG A 24 -11.32 38.87 3.73
N ASN A 25 -12.49 38.33 4.09
CA ASN A 25 -13.15 38.63 5.36
C ASN A 25 -12.75 37.68 6.50
N ARG A 26 -12.00 36.61 6.22
CA ARG A 26 -11.58 35.61 7.20
C ARG A 26 -10.24 35.96 7.83
N LYS A 27 -10.07 35.57 9.10
CA LYS A 27 -8.76 35.65 9.77
C LYS A 27 -7.82 34.57 9.23
N GLN A 28 -6.52 34.82 9.34
CA GLN A 28 -5.48 33.89 8.87
C GLN A 28 -5.64 32.47 9.47
N GLU A 29 -5.98 32.36 10.75
CA GLU A 29 -6.19 31.08 11.44
C GLU A 29 -7.39 30.31 10.89
N GLU A 30 -8.47 31.01 10.53
CA GLU A 30 -9.67 30.42 9.93
C GLU A 30 -9.38 29.90 8.51
N ILE A 31 -8.55 30.62 7.75
CA ILE A 31 -8.07 30.18 6.43
C ILE A 31 -7.20 28.93 6.60
N ALA A 32 -6.25 28.94 7.54
CA ALA A 32 -5.36 27.80 7.79
C ALA A 32 -6.13 26.52 8.15
N ASN A 33 -7.08 26.61 9.10
CA ASN A 33 -7.90 25.46 9.51
C ASN A 33 -8.79 24.94 8.36
N CYS A 34 -9.32 25.85 7.51
CA CYS A 34 -10.08 25.48 6.32
C CYS A 34 -9.22 24.68 5.33
N VAL A 35 -8.02 25.16 5.00
CA VAL A 35 -7.09 24.49 4.08
C VAL A 35 -6.63 23.15 4.65
N GLU A 36 -6.37 23.07 5.95
CA GLU A 36 -6.03 21.82 6.62
C GLU A 36 -7.15 20.78 6.46
N HIS A 37 -8.41 21.17 6.69
CA HIS A 37 -9.57 20.31 6.45
C HIS A 37 -9.67 19.82 5.00
N CYS A 38 -9.37 20.67 4.01
CA CYS A 38 -9.35 20.28 2.60
C CYS A 38 -8.30 19.19 2.31
N SER A 39 -7.21 19.15 3.08
CA SER A 39 -6.11 18.19 2.87
C SER A 39 -6.39 16.79 3.43
N VAL A 40 -7.29 16.68 4.41
CA VAL A 40 -7.58 15.43 5.15
C VAL A 40 -7.87 14.24 4.20
N PRO A 41 -8.70 14.36 3.15
CA PRO A 41 -8.97 13.24 2.25
C PRO A 41 -7.72 12.74 1.51
N VAL A 42 -6.84 13.65 1.07
CA VAL A 42 -5.59 13.29 0.37
C VAL A 42 -4.63 12.61 1.32
N VAL A 43 -4.43 13.17 2.52
CA VAL A 43 -3.53 12.63 3.54
C VAL A 43 -3.98 11.24 3.98
N ASN A 44 -5.27 11.08 4.28
CA ASN A 44 -5.83 9.77 4.66
C ASN A 44 -5.64 8.73 3.55
N ALA A 45 -5.84 9.14 2.29
CA ALA A 45 -5.66 8.22 1.16
C ALA A 45 -4.20 7.76 1.02
N GLN A 46 -3.25 8.69 1.15
CA GLN A 46 -1.82 8.40 1.11
C GLN A 46 -1.40 7.47 2.26
N GLN A 47 -1.78 7.80 3.50
CA GLN A 47 -1.45 6.99 4.67
C GLN A 47 -2.00 5.56 4.57
N HIS A 48 -3.23 5.40 4.09
CA HIS A 48 -3.81 4.08 3.91
C HIS A 48 -3.10 3.28 2.82
N PHE A 49 -2.72 3.93 1.72
CA PHE A 49 -1.92 3.29 0.66
C PHE A 49 -0.57 2.80 1.18
N GLU A 50 0.16 3.67 1.89
CA GLU A 50 1.45 3.35 2.48
C GLU A 50 1.34 2.22 3.50
N GLY A 51 0.30 2.25 4.36
CA GLY A 51 0.06 1.21 5.36
C GLY A 51 -0.21 -0.17 4.75
N GLU A 52 -1.06 -0.24 3.72
CA GLU A 52 -1.34 -1.48 3.00
C GLU A 52 -0.10 -2.03 2.28
N MET A 53 0.69 -1.18 1.64
CA MET A 53 1.92 -1.58 0.95
C MET A 53 3.01 -2.04 1.94
N SER A 54 3.13 -1.37 3.08
CA SER A 54 4.05 -1.76 4.16
C SER A 54 3.70 -3.16 4.69
N GLN A 55 2.42 -3.44 4.96
CA GLN A 55 1.97 -4.76 5.40
C GLN A 55 2.21 -5.84 4.33
N PHE A 56 1.99 -5.51 3.06
CA PHE A 56 2.29 -6.42 1.95
C PHE A 56 3.78 -6.79 1.92
N GLN A 57 4.67 -5.79 1.98
CA GLN A 57 6.12 -6.00 2.02
C GLN A 57 6.56 -6.81 3.24
N GLU A 58 6.00 -6.53 4.42
CA GLU A 58 6.31 -7.27 5.65
C GLU A 58 5.95 -8.76 5.50
N ARG A 59 4.74 -9.07 5.01
CA ARG A 59 4.29 -10.45 4.80
C ARG A 59 5.17 -11.19 3.79
N MET A 60 5.48 -10.54 2.68
CA MET A 60 6.37 -11.11 1.66
C MET A 60 7.76 -11.41 2.24
N ASN A 61 8.37 -10.46 2.94
CA ASN A 61 9.68 -10.64 3.57
C ASN A 61 9.68 -11.78 4.60
N ARG A 62 8.63 -11.88 5.44
CA ARG A 62 8.48 -12.99 6.38
C ARG A 62 8.37 -14.33 5.66
N SER A 63 7.63 -14.40 4.54
CA SER A 63 7.51 -15.63 3.76
C SER A 63 8.85 -16.08 3.17
N LEU A 64 9.68 -15.13 2.72
CA LEU A 64 11.03 -15.42 2.24
C LEU A 64 11.97 -15.91 3.35
N MET A 65 11.86 -15.38 4.58
CA MET A 65 12.59 -15.91 5.73
C MET A 65 12.21 -17.36 6.04
N VAL A 66 10.93 -17.72 5.94
CA VAL A 66 10.49 -19.12 6.09
C VAL A 66 11.11 -20.02 5.03
N CYS A 67 11.26 -19.54 3.78
CA CYS A 67 11.95 -20.29 2.76
C CYS A 67 13.43 -20.51 3.09
N GLN A 68 14.10 -19.48 3.61
CA GLN A 68 15.48 -19.59 4.07
C GLN A 68 15.63 -20.63 5.20
N ASP A 69 14.75 -20.63 6.19
CA ASP A 69 14.76 -21.61 7.27
C ASP A 69 14.56 -23.03 6.73
N LYS A 70 13.63 -23.22 5.79
CA LYS A 70 13.42 -24.51 5.11
C LYS A 70 14.64 -24.96 4.33
N PHE A 71 15.36 -24.04 3.70
CA PHE A 71 16.59 -24.34 2.97
C PHE A 71 17.71 -24.81 3.93
N GLU A 72 17.91 -24.10 5.04
CA GLU A 72 18.90 -24.47 6.05
C GLU A 72 18.57 -25.82 6.70
N ALA A 73 17.30 -26.09 6.99
CA ALA A 73 16.86 -27.41 7.45
C ALA A 73 17.08 -28.51 6.39
N ALA A 74 16.80 -28.23 5.12
CA ALA A 74 16.97 -29.20 4.03
C ALA A 74 18.44 -29.61 3.83
N LYS A 75 19.39 -28.72 4.08
CA LYS A 75 20.84 -29.02 3.99
C LYS A 75 21.30 -30.10 4.97
N LEU A 76 20.56 -30.35 6.05
CA LEU A 76 20.89 -31.40 7.03
C LEU A 76 20.60 -32.81 6.52
N HIS A 77 19.67 -32.96 5.58
CA HIS A 77 19.16 -34.27 5.15
C HIS A 77 19.17 -34.47 3.62
N LYS A 78 19.36 -33.42 2.83
CA LYS A 78 19.40 -33.46 1.36
C LYS A 78 20.75 -32.97 0.84
N ASN A 79 21.11 -33.39 -0.37
CA ASN A 79 22.24 -32.80 -1.08
C ASN A 79 21.94 -31.33 -1.42
N ARG A 80 22.99 -30.56 -1.70
CA ARG A 80 22.89 -29.11 -1.97
C ARG A 80 21.97 -28.77 -3.15
N GLY A 81 21.93 -29.63 -4.18
CA GLY A 81 21.09 -29.41 -5.36
C GLY A 81 19.60 -29.54 -5.06
N ASP A 82 19.21 -30.56 -4.31
CA ASP A 82 17.81 -30.78 -3.91
C ASP A 82 17.34 -29.75 -2.88
N ALA A 83 18.23 -29.30 -1.99
CA ALA A 83 17.95 -28.19 -1.09
C ALA A 83 17.71 -26.88 -1.87
N ALA A 84 18.54 -26.59 -2.89
CA ALA A 84 18.37 -25.40 -3.72
C ALA A 84 17.06 -25.42 -4.52
N LYS A 85 16.68 -26.56 -5.10
CA LYS A 85 15.37 -26.72 -5.77
C LYS A 85 14.19 -26.51 -4.83
N ALA A 86 14.29 -27.01 -3.59
CA ALA A 86 13.26 -26.79 -2.59
C ALA A 86 13.13 -25.31 -2.19
N MET A 87 14.26 -24.60 -2.10
CA MET A 87 14.28 -23.15 -1.88
C MET A 87 13.60 -22.39 -3.03
N GLU A 88 13.98 -22.69 -4.27
CA GLU A 88 13.39 -22.08 -5.47
C GLU A 88 11.87 -22.29 -5.52
N SER A 89 11.42 -23.53 -5.30
CA SER A 89 9.99 -23.84 -5.22
C SER A 89 9.28 -23.07 -4.11
N CYS A 90 9.90 -22.95 -2.92
CA CYS A 90 9.32 -22.18 -1.82
C CYS A 90 9.19 -20.71 -2.20
N VAL A 91 10.23 -20.11 -2.77
CA VAL A 91 10.22 -18.70 -3.18
C VAL A 91 9.14 -18.44 -4.24
N ASN A 92 9.01 -19.32 -5.23
CA ASN A 92 7.97 -19.20 -6.25
C ASN A 92 6.57 -19.22 -5.63
N THR A 93 6.28 -20.19 -4.76
CA THR A 93 4.99 -20.24 -4.04
C THR A 93 4.77 -18.99 -3.19
N SER A 94 5.78 -18.50 -2.46
CA SER A 94 5.66 -17.28 -1.66
C SER A 94 5.36 -16.03 -2.51
N ILE A 95 5.88 -15.96 -3.73
CA ILE A 95 5.58 -14.90 -4.69
C ILE A 95 4.15 -15.06 -5.21
N GLU A 96 3.75 -16.25 -5.62
CA GLU A 96 2.38 -16.56 -6.08
C GLU A 96 1.35 -16.18 -5.01
N ASP A 97 1.54 -16.64 -3.77
CA ASP A 97 0.71 -16.29 -2.61
C ASP A 97 0.64 -14.77 -2.41
N SER A 98 1.77 -14.07 -2.58
CA SER A 98 1.81 -12.61 -2.47
C SER A 98 0.98 -11.96 -3.57
N LEU A 99 1.12 -12.41 -4.83
CA LEU A 99 0.35 -11.90 -5.97
C LEU A 99 -1.15 -12.09 -5.76
N ASP A 100 -1.57 -13.22 -5.21
CA ASP A 100 -2.97 -13.52 -4.90
C ASP A 100 -3.57 -12.57 -3.85
N THR A 101 -2.75 -11.94 -3.02
CA THR A 101 -3.22 -10.91 -2.08
C THR A 101 -3.40 -9.52 -2.70
N LEU A 102 -2.78 -9.24 -3.85
CA LEU A 102 -2.83 -7.91 -4.47
C LEU A 102 -4.27 -7.45 -4.80
N PRO A 103 -5.17 -8.30 -5.35
CA PRO A 103 -6.56 -7.91 -5.57
C PRO A 103 -7.27 -7.48 -4.29
N HIS A 104 -7.01 -8.18 -3.17
CA HIS A 104 -7.61 -7.84 -1.87
C HIS A 104 -7.09 -6.51 -1.32
N ILE A 105 -5.80 -6.22 -1.50
CA ILE A 105 -5.19 -4.93 -1.15
C ILE A 105 -5.84 -3.81 -1.97
N VAL A 106 -5.94 -3.99 -3.29
CA VAL A 106 -6.60 -3.03 -4.18
C VAL A 106 -8.05 -2.79 -3.76
N GLN A 107 -8.78 -3.84 -3.40
CA GLN A 107 -10.18 -3.71 -2.97
C GLN A 107 -10.31 -2.91 -1.67
N ARG A 108 -9.43 -3.14 -0.69
CA ARG A 108 -9.41 -2.34 0.56
C ARG A 108 -9.12 -0.88 0.30
N MET A 109 -8.13 -0.59 -0.54
CA MET A 109 -7.82 0.78 -0.95
C MET A 109 -9.00 1.44 -1.69
N LYS A 110 -9.70 0.68 -2.55
CA LYS A 110 -10.92 1.14 -3.22
C LYS A 110 -12.00 1.56 -2.23
N THR A 111 -12.30 0.72 -1.25
CA THR A 111 -13.27 1.05 -0.21
C THR A 111 -12.88 2.29 0.57
N SER A 112 -11.61 2.40 0.98
CA SER A 112 -11.11 3.53 1.78
C SER A 112 -11.15 4.87 1.03
N PHE A 113 -11.04 4.86 -0.30
CA PHE A 113 -11.11 6.09 -1.11
C PHE A 113 -12.51 6.34 -1.70
N SER A 114 -13.54 5.64 -1.23
CA SER A 114 -14.91 5.70 -1.77
C SER A 114 -14.96 5.48 -3.29
N ILE A 115 -14.18 4.52 -3.78
CA ILE A 115 -14.15 4.13 -5.18
C ILE A 115 -15.39 3.28 -5.49
N ALA A 116 -16.43 3.89 -6.07
CA ALA A 116 -17.40 3.13 -6.85
C ALA A 116 -16.73 2.60 -8.14
N ASP A 117 -17.00 1.35 -8.48
CA ASP A 117 -16.53 0.67 -9.71
C ASP A 117 -17.07 1.33 -10.99
#